data_AF-A0A645EMT8-F1
#
_entry.id   AF-A0A645EMT8-F1
#
_cell.length_a   1.000
_cell.length_b   1.000
_cell.length_c   1.000
_cell.angle_alpha   90.00
_cell.angle_beta   90.00
_cell.angle_gamma   90.00
#
_symmetry.space_group_name_H-M   'P 1'
#
loop_
_entity.id
_entity.type
_entity.pdbx_description
1 polymer ?
#
loop_
_entity_poly.entity_id
_entity_poly.type
_entity_poly.pdbx_seq_one_letter_code
_entity_poly.pdbx_strand_id
1 'polypeptide(L)'
;MALIRESKEVRDVHRLRTRRVGPYIAMETHILVDRTMGLVEAHNIASTIEDRIHNEFGSETLISLHVEPLPEKGGNHNDDHVTNEAVSSH
;
A
#
# COMPACT_ATOMS: atom_id res chain seq x y z
N MET A 1 -6.05 10.60 -1.80
CA MET A 1 -6.91 9.40 -1.98
C MET A 1 -7.29 9.12 -3.43
N ALA A 2 -7.35 10.11 -4.32
CA ALA A 2 -7.75 9.91 -5.73
C ALA A 2 -6.81 8.97 -6.52
N LEU A 3 -5.49 9.16 -6.45
CA LEU A 3 -4.54 8.41 -7.29
C LEU A 3 -4.55 6.88 -7.13
N ILE A 4 -4.66 6.41 -5.88
CA ILE A 4 -4.66 4.97 -5.57
C ILE A 4 -6.00 4.35 -5.99
N ARG A 5 -7.10 5.10 -5.84
CA ARG A 5 -8.46 4.66 -6.19
C ARG A 5 -8.74 4.69 -7.70
N GLU A 6 -7.86 5.27 -8.52
CA GLU A 6 -8.00 5.27 -9.97
C GLU A 6 -7.69 3.91 -10.62
N SER A 7 -6.99 3.03 -9.92
CA SER A 7 -6.81 1.64 -10.34
C SER A 7 -8.10 0.85 -10.09
N LYS A 8 -8.76 0.41 -11.16
CA LYS A 8 -10.09 -0.26 -11.11
C LYS A 8 -10.06 -1.58 -10.36
N GLU A 9 -8.88 -2.17 -10.27
CA GLU A 9 -8.56 -3.42 -9.62
C GLU A 9 -8.49 -3.27 -8.10
N VAL A 10 -8.25 -2.04 -7.61
CA VAL A 10 -8.26 -1.71 -6.19
C VAL A 10 -9.69 -1.58 -5.71
N ARG A 11 -10.07 -2.45 -4.77
CA ARG A 11 -11.42 -2.54 -4.22
C ARG A 11 -11.61 -1.64 -3.02
N ASP A 12 -10.57 -1.48 -2.21
CA ASP A 12 -10.52 -0.47 -1.17
C ASP A 12 -9.09 -0.07 -0.83
N VAL A 13 -8.95 1.03 -0.09
CA VAL A 13 -7.68 1.56 0.40
C VAL A 13 -7.88 1.97 1.85
N HIS A 14 -7.00 1.50 2.73
CA HIS A 14 -7.00 1.89 4.13
C HIS A 14 -5.59 2.17 4.65
N ARG A 15 -5.51 2.66 5.90
CA ARG A 15 -4.26 2.92 6.62
C ARG A 15 -3.27 3.83 5.87
N LEU A 16 -3.78 4.78 5.07
CA LEU A 16 -2.91 5.78 4.44
C LEU A 16 -2.27 6.65 5.52
N ARG A 17 -0.95 6.57 5.63
CA ARG A 17 -0.14 7.39 6.51
C ARG A 17 0.94 8.06 5.68
N THR A 18 1.08 9.37 5.88
CA THR A 18 2.18 10.13 5.31
C THR A 18 2.95 10.80 6.44
N ARG A 19 4.27 10.77 6.35
CA ARG A 19 5.15 11.44 7.31
C ARG A 19 6.36 12.01 6.59
N ARG A 20 6.95 13.05 7.17
CA ARG A 20 8.21 13.62 6.67
C ARG A 20 9.38 12.93 7.36
N VAL A 21 10.38 12.51 6.60
CA VAL A 21 11.61 11.87 7.09
C VAL A 21 12.80 12.64 6.51
N GLY A 22 13.27 13.64 7.26
CA GLY A 22 14.28 14.58 6.77
C GLY A 22 13.78 15.34 5.53
N PRO A 23 14.51 15.28 4.40
CA PRO A 23 14.06 15.90 3.15
C PRO A 23 12.99 15.08 2.41
N TYR A 24 12.77 13.82 2.79
CA TYR A 24 11.92 12.87 2.07
C TYR A 24 10.50 12.80 2.65
N ILE A 25 9.58 12.30 1.83
CA ILE A 25 8.23 11.91 2.24
C ILE A 25 8.22 10.38 2.35
N ALA A 26 7.69 9.86 3.45
CA ALA A 26 7.40 8.44 3.59
C ALA A 26 5.89 8.22 3.61
N MET A 27 5.43 7.27 2.81
CA MET A 27 4.03 6.91 2.63
C MET A 27 3.84 5.42 2.91
N GLU A 28 2.84 5.09 3.73
CA GLU A 28 2.42 3.72 4.01
C GLU A 28 0.93 3.62 3.69
N THR A 29 0.52 2.58 2.98
CA THR A 29 -0.90 2.33 2.67
C THR A 29 -1.11 0.86 2.38
N HIS A 30 -2.32 0.36 2.63
CA HIS A 30 -2.71 -0.94 2.11
C HIS A 30 -3.81 -0.79 1.06
N ILE A 31 -3.82 -1.71 0.10
CA ILE A 31 -4.85 -1.83 -0.93
C ILE A 31 -5.49 -3.22 -0.83
N LEU A 32 -6.81 -3.25 -0.96
CA LEU A 32 -7.56 -4.50 -1.04
C LEU A 32 -7.82 -4.85 -2.49
N VAL A 33 -7.50 -6.07 -2.90
CA VAL A 33 -7.71 -6.61 -4.25
C VAL A 33 -8.57 -7.86 -4.21
N ASP A 34 -8.99 -8.37 -5.38
CA ASP A 34 -9.73 -9.62 -5.45
C ASP A 34 -8.87 -10.80 -4.94
N ARG A 35 -9.47 -11.71 -4.15
CA ARG A 35 -8.80 -12.91 -3.64
C ARG A 35 -8.27 -13.82 -4.74
N THR A 36 -8.92 -13.84 -5.90
CA THR A 36 -8.53 -14.70 -7.02
C THR A 36 -7.50 -14.04 -7.93
N MET A 37 -7.06 -12.82 -7.62
CA MET A 37 -6.04 -12.11 -8.38
C MET A 37 -4.71 -12.87 -8.34
N GLY A 38 -4.06 -13.00 -9.50
CA GLY A 38 -2.75 -13.62 -9.59
C GLY A 38 -1.67 -12.74 -8.96
N LEU A 39 -0.64 -13.35 -8.37
CA LEU A 39 0.48 -12.62 -7.76
C LEU A 39 1.15 -11.62 -8.72
N VAL A 40 1.30 -12.00 -10.00
CA VAL A 40 1.88 -11.14 -11.04
C VAL A 40 1.00 -9.91 -11.28
N GLU A 41 -0.31 -10.08 -11.30
CA GLU A 41 -1.27 -8.99 -11.49
C GLU A 41 -1.25 -8.04 -10.29
N ALA A 42 -1.26 -8.60 -9.08
CA ALA A 42 -1.12 -7.83 -7.83
C ALA A 42 0.18 -7.00 -7.81
N HIS A 43 1.31 -7.60 -8.23
CA HIS A 43 2.59 -6.89 -8.34
C HIS A 43 2.53 -5.75 -9.36
N ASN A 44 1.96 -5.98 -10.54
CA ASN A 44 1.84 -4.95 -11.57
C ASN A 44 1.00 -3.75 -11.10
N ILE A 45 -0.08 -4.01 -10.36
CA ILE A 45 -0.92 -2.96 -9.76
C ILE A 45 -0.12 -2.18 -8.73
N ALA A 46 0.63 -2.87 -7.86
CA ALA A 46 1.48 -2.23 -6.86
C ALA A 46 2.51 -1.30 -7.51
N SER A 47 3.26 -1.78 -8.50
CA SER A 47 4.24 -0.97 -9.23
C SER A 47 3.60 0.22 -9.93
N THR A 48 2.42 0.04 -10.55
CA THR A 48 1.70 1.15 -11.19
C THR A 48 1.30 2.23 -10.18
N ILE A 49 0.89 1.84 -8.97
CA ILE A 49 0.54 2.78 -7.91
C ILE A 49 1.80 3.50 -7.38
N GLU A 50 2.89 2.77 -7.16
CA GLU A 50 4.17 3.34 -6.75
C GLU A 50 4.67 4.38 -7.77
N ASP A 51 4.64 4.05 -9.07
CA ASP A 51 5.03 4.97 -10.14
C ASP A 51 4.20 6.25 -10.13
N ARG A 52 2.88 6.15 -9.90
CA ARG A 52 2.00 7.33 -9.78
C ARG A 52 2.35 8.18 -8.56
N ILE A 53 2.61 7.55 -7.42
CA ILE A 53 3.03 8.27 -6.21
C ILE A 53 4.37 8.97 -6.46
N HIS A 54 5.33 8.31 -7.10
CA HIS A 54 6.60 8.91 -7.46
C HIS A 54 6.45 10.09 -8.44
N ASN A 55 5.55 9.99 -9.41
CA ASN A 55 5.28 11.08 -10.35
C ASN A 55 4.67 12.31 -9.67
N GLU A 56 3.90 12.13 -8.60
CA GLU A 56 3.26 13.24 -7.87
C GLU A 56 4.13 13.82 -6.75
N PHE A 57 4.80 12.96 -5.98
CA PHE A 57 5.52 13.35 -4.77
C PHE A 57 7.05 13.33 -4.92
N GLY A 58 7.55 12.84 -6.06
CA GLY A 58 8.96 12.74 -6.39
C GLY A 58 9.52 11.32 -6.28
N SER A 59 10.55 11.02 -7.08
CA SER A 59 11.25 9.73 -7.12
C SER A 59 11.85 9.30 -5.78
N GLU A 60 12.16 10.27 -4.92
CA GLU A 60 12.76 10.04 -3.60
C GLU A 60 11.72 9.71 -2.50
N THR A 61 10.44 9.60 -2.86
CA THR A 61 9.38 9.22 -1.92
C THR A 61 9.58 7.78 -1.46
N LEU A 62 9.61 7.56 -0.15
CA LEU A 62 9.69 6.22 0.43
C LEU A 62 8.29 5.63 0.51
N ILE A 63 8.02 4.55 -0.24
CA ILE A 63 6.68 3.96 -0.33
C ILE A 63 6.69 2.56 0.30
N SER A 64 5.73 2.32 1.18
CA SER A 64 5.40 1.00 1.72
C SER A 64 3.95 0.70 1.34
N LEU A 65 3.77 -0.13 0.32
CA LEU A 65 2.47 -0.52 -0.21
C LEU A 65 2.21 -2.00 0.10
N HIS A 66 1.17 -2.27 0.89
CA HIS A 66 0.74 -3.63 1.19
C HIS A 66 -0.44 -3.99 0.30
N VAL A 67 -0.34 -5.12 -0.39
CA VAL A 67 -1.44 -5.69 -1.18
C VAL A 67 -2.07 -6.81 -0.39
N GLU A 68 -3.34 -6.66 -0.06
CA GLU A 68 -4.09 -7.63 0.71
C GLU A 68 -5.33 -8.10 -0.06
N PRO A 69 -5.73 -9.37 0.09
CA PRO A 69 -6.98 -9.83 -0.48
C PRO A 69 -8.18 -9.26 0.29
N LEU A 70 -9.24 -8.90 -0.43
CA LEU A 70 -10.54 -8.55 0.15
C LEU A 70 -11.01 -9.63 1.12
N PRO A 71 -11.51 -9.30 2.33
CA PRO A 71 -12.04 -10.26 3.29
C PRO A 71 -13.15 -11.14 2.74
N GLU A 72 -13.37 -12.29 3.40
CA GLU A 72 -14.56 -13.08 3.15
C GLU A 72 -15.72 -12.37 3.84
N LYS A 73 -16.93 -12.50 3.28
CA LYS A 73 -18.12 -11.93 3.93
C LYS A 73 -18.27 -12.52 5.34
N GLY A 74 -18.13 -11.68 6.36
CA GLY A 74 -18.21 -12.08 7.77
C GLY A 74 -16.87 -12.43 8.42
N GLY A 75 -15.76 -12.34 7.70
CA GLY A 75 -14.42 -12.43 8.30
C GLY A 75 -14.05 -11.14 9.03
N ASN A 76 -13.54 -11.26 10.25
CA ASN A 76 -12.93 -10.13 10.94
C ASN A 76 -11.71 -9.66 10.15
N HIS A 77 -11.64 -8.37 9.81
CA HIS A 77 -10.38 -7.74 9.40
C HIS A 77 -9.50 -7.65 10.65
N ASN A 78 -8.74 -8.69 10.94
CA ASN A 78 -7.59 -8.53 11.79
C ASN A 78 -6.49 -8.02 10.86
N ASP A 79 -6.03 -6.79 11.08
CA ASP A 79 -4.82 -6.31 10.45
C ASP A 79 -3.69 -7.26 10.87
N ASP A 80 -3.34 -8.24 10.03
CA ASP A 80 -2.25 -9.20 10.26
C ASP A 80 -0.86 -8.53 10.11
N HIS A 81 -0.80 -7.23 10.39
CA HIS A 81 0.40 -6.44 10.40
C HIS A 81 1.27 -6.96 11.55
N VAL A 82 2.19 -7.87 11.24
CA VAL A 82 3.38 -8.11 12.05
C VAL A 82 4.11 -6.76 12.10
N THR A 83 3.82 -5.97 13.13
CA THR A 83 4.56 -4.74 13.40
C THR A 83 5.99 -5.16 13.67
N ASN A 84 6.88 -5.00 12.69
CA ASN A 84 8.30 -5.13 12.93
C ASN A 84 8.78 -3.88 13.68
N GLU A 85 8.35 -3.73 14.94
CA GLU A 85 8.97 -2.84 15.91
C GLU A 85 10.23 -3.52 16.48
N ALA A 86 11.25 -3.76 15.64
CA ALA A 86 12.58 -4.12 16.13
C ALA A 86 13.64 -4.06 15.02
N VAL A 87 14.02 -2.87 14.55
CA VAL A 87 15.44 -2.57 14.27
C VAL A 87 15.72 -1.09 14.60
N SER A 88 15.58 -0.73 15.87
CA SER A 88 16.37 0.36 16.44
C SER A 88 17.40 -0.29 17.35
N SER A 89 18.58 -0.55 16.81
CA SER A 89 19.76 -0.88 17.61
C SER A 89 21.01 -0.62 16.79
N HIS A 90 21.60 0.54 17.08
CA HIS A 90 22.98 1.01 16.83
C HIS A 90 23.38 1.35 15.39
#